data_AF-A0A397EWH4-F1
#
_entry.id   AF-A0A397EWH4-F1
#
_cell.length_a   1.000
_cell.length_b   1.000
_cell.length_c   1.000
_cell.angle_alpha   90.00
_cell.angle_beta   90.00
_cell.angle_gamma   90.00
#
_symmetry.space_group_name_H-M   'P 1'
#
loop_
_entity.id
_entity.type
_entity.pdbx_description
1 polymer ?
#
loop_
_entity_poly.entity_id
_entity_poly.type
_entity_poly.pdbx_seq_one_letter_code
_entity_poly.pdbx_strand_id
1 'polypeptide(L)'
;MEANVHVMQYEPTHVESRGGQKLLRTSDFHLGTRVTCLLRKRMVDTSFPLYVTLLATAEGGLGVLIPVQERLFRRMYTLQSIMINVLPQNAGLNPREFRQAVHTRSTGRPDAWCTWKAKKAFLDYAVIGRFSDLDYVAQRELARCIGTVPEVVLHNLLELQRSTLFL
;
A
#
# COMPACT_ATOMS: atom_id res chain seq x y z
N MET A 1 -20.51 -5.52 -1.56
CA MET A 1 -19.38 -4.88 -0.84
C MET A 1 -18.24 -4.72 -1.84
N GLU A 2 -17.61 -3.55 -1.91
CA GLU A 2 -16.72 -3.12 -3.00
C GLU A 2 -15.27 -3.66 -2.91
N ALA A 3 -15.00 -4.67 -2.07
CA ALA A 3 -13.66 -5.24 -1.88
C ALA A 3 -12.55 -4.22 -1.57
N ASN A 4 -12.91 -3.11 -0.93
CA ASN A 4 -12.00 -2.04 -0.53
C ASN A 4 -11.50 -2.23 0.91
N VAL A 5 -10.28 -1.78 1.15
CA VAL A 5 -9.68 -1.60 2.47
C VAL A 5 -9.46 -0.11 2.69
N HIS A 6 -9.90 0.37 3.85
CA HIS A 6 -9.76 1.75 4.26
C HIS A 6 -8.97 1.80 5.58
N VAL A 7 -7.94 2.65 5.64
CA VAL A 7 -7.26 2.96 6.90
C VAL A 7 -7.84 4.26 7.44
N MET A 8 -8.30 4.19 8.68
CA MET A 8 -8.90 5.30 9.39
C MET A 8 -8.02 5.66 10.60
N GLN A 9 -7.79 6.96 10.81
CA GLN A 9 -7.02 7.50 11.92
C GLN A 9 -7.91 8.37 12.81
N TYR A 10 -7.73 8.22 14.11
CA TYR A 10 -8.26 9.12 15.11
C TYR A 10 -7.26 10.25 15.35
N GLU A 11 -7.64 11.48 15.01
CA GLU A 11 -6.79 12.67 15.16
C GLU A 11 -7.64 13.85 15.62
N PRO A 12 -7.89 14.01 16.95
CA PRO A 12 -8.87 14.96 17.47
C PRO A 12 -8.47 16.42 17.28
N THR A 13 -7.16 16.68 17.11
CA THR A 13 -6.60 18.02 16.89
C THR A 13 -6.85 18.53 15.46
N HIS A 14 -7.07 17.62 14.52
CA HIS A 14 -7.25 17.97 13.12
C HIS A 14 -8.65 18.54 12.88
N VAL A 15 -8.73 19.67 12.18
CA VAL A 15 -9.98 20.42 11.96
C VAL A 15 -11.08 19.54 11.35
N GLU A 16 -10.74 18.70 10.36
CA GLU A 16 -11.71 17.78 9.72
C GLU A 16 -12.27 16.69 10.66
N SER A 17 -11.61 16.42 11.79
CA SER A 17 -12.06 15.39 12.75
C SER A 17 -13.24 15.85 13.61
N ARG A 18 -13.55 17.16 13.60
CA ARG A 18 -14.59 17.78 14.44
C ARG A 18 -14.39 17.48 15.93
N GLY A 19 -13.17 17.70 16.42
CA GLY A 19 -12.81 17.40 17.81
C GLY A 19 -12.80 15.90 18.12
N GLY A 20 -12.46 15.06 17.13
CA GLY A 20 -12.39 13.61 17.27
C GLY A 20 -13.71 12.86 17.06
N GLN A 21 -14.82 13.53 16.77
CA GLN A 21 -16.11 12.87 16.48
C GLN A 21 -16.12 12.16 15.12
N LYS A 22 -15.19 12.50 14.24
CA LYS A 22 -15.05 11.93 12.90
C LYS A 22 -13.65 11.34 12.73
N LEU A 23 -13.60 10.05 12.41
CA LEU A 23 -12.37 9.39 11.97
C LEU A 23 -11.94 9.90 10.60
N LEU A 24 -10.65 10.14 10.44
CA LEU A 24 -10.06 10.60 9.19
C LEU A 24 -9.58 9.43 8.38
N ARG A 25 -10.01 9.34 7.13
CA ARG A 25 -9.48 8.35 6.19
C ARG A 25 -8.08 8.77 5.74
N THR A 26 -7.09 7.93 6.01
CA THR A 26 -5.68 8.21 5.67
C THR A 26 -5.27 7.53 4.39
N SER A 27 -5.81 6.36 4.08
CA SER A 27 -5.51 5.64 2.86
C SER A 27 -6.65 4.74 2.40
N ASP A 28 -6.72 4.53 1.08
CA ASP A 28 -7.68 3.65 0.41
C ASP A 28 -7.00 2.65 -0.54
N PHE A 29 -7.38 1.38 -0.49
CA PHE A 29 -6.84 0.33 -1.36
C PHE A 29 -7.93 -0.63 -1.83
N HIS A 30 -8.04 -0.84 -3.14
CA HIS A 30 -8.90 -1.88 -3.69
C HIS A 30 -8.17 -3.23 -3.78
N LEU A 31 -8.68 -4.24 -3.07
CA LEU A 31 -8.09 -5.59 -3.10
C LEU A 31 -8.56 -6.42 -4.29
N GLY A 32 -9.77 -6.18 -4.79
CA GLY A 32 -10.42 -7.02 -5.81
C GLY A 32 -11.14 -8.25 -5.26
N THR A 33 -10.97 -8.56 -3.97
CA THR A 33 -11.66 -9.65 -3.28
C THR A 33 -12.13 -9.22 -1.90
N ARG A 34 -13.21 -9.86 -1.41
CA ARG A 34 -13.77 -9.57 -0.09
C ARG A 34 -12.89 -10.16 1.00
N VAL A 35 -12.47 -9.33 1.94
CA VAL A 35 -11.80 -9.77 3.17
C VAL A 35 -12.84 -10.35 4.12
N THR A 36 -12.60 -11.57 4.60
CA THR A 36 -13.47 -12.30 5.53
C THR A 36 -12.96 -12.24 6.96
N CYS A 37 -11.63 -12.14 7.15
CA CYS A 37 -11.01 -12.08 8.46
C CYS A 37 -9.81 -11.12 8.48
N LEU A 38 -9.64 -10.42 9.59
CA LEU A 38 -8.50 -9.57 9.91
C LEU A 38 -7.83 -10.07 11.18
N LEU A 39 -6.53 -10.36 11.13
CA LEU A 39 -5.75 -10.78 12.30
C LEU A 39 -4.52 -9.89 12.47
N ARG A 40 -4.33 -9.33 13.65
CA ARG A 40 -3.13 -8.54 13.97
C ARG A 40 -2.06 -9.42 14.59
N LYS A 41 -0.84 -9.33 14.07
CA LYS A 41 0.34 -10.03 14.60
C LYS A 41 1.44 -9.02 14.90
N ARG A 42 2.12 -9.21 16.04
CA ARG A 42 3.25 -8.38 16.43
C ARG A 42 4.48 -8.81 15.63
N MET A 43 5.22 -7.85 15.09
CA MET A 43 6.50 -8.12 14.45
C MET A 43 7.59 -8.38 15.48
N VAL A 44 8.38 -9.42 15.22
CA VAL A 44 9.59 -9.75 15.97
C VAL A 44 10.73 -8.82 15.49
N ASP A 45 11.72 -8.56 16.32
CA ASP A 45 12.91 -7.77 15.99
C ASP A 45 12.67 -6.29 15.60
N THR A 46 11.67 -5.65 16.21
CA THR A 46 11.42 -4.20 16.05
C THR A 46 11.72 -3.47 17.35
N SER A 47 12.39 -2.31 17.26
CA SER A 47 12.75 -1.49 18.43
C SER A 47 11.52 -0.90 19.15
N PHE A 48 10.40 -0.80 18.45
CA PHE A 48 9.11 -0.38 18.95
C PHE A 48 8.05 -1.42 18.55
N PRO A 49 6.96 -1.59 19.34
CA PRO A 49 5.94 -2.60 19.06
C PRO A 49 5.19 -2.27 17.76
N LEU A 50 5.60 -2.89 16.66
CA LEU A 50 4.96 -2.76 15.36
C LEU A 50 4.09 -3.99 15.08
N TYR A 51 2.89 -3.77 14.54
CA TYR A 51 1.91 -4.81 14.24
C TYR A 51 1.60 -4.80 12.75
N VAL A 52 1.52 -5.99 12.18
CA VAL A 52 1.05 -6.23 10.81
C VAL A 52 -0.34 -6.82 10.84
N THR A 53 -1.13 -6.55 9.80
CA THR A 53 -2.50 -7.02 9.70
C THR A 53 -2.61 -8.05 8.59
N LEU A 54 -2.88 -9.30 8.96
CA LEU A 54 -3.19 -10.39 8.06
C LEU A 54 -4.63 -10.26 7.58
N LEU A 55 -4.81 -10.48 6.28
CA LEU A 55 -6.08 -10.42 5.57
C LEU A 55 -6.38 -11.83 5.03
N ALA A 56 -7.45 -12.46 5.49
CA ALA A 56 -7.97 -13.65 4.81
C ALA A 56 -9.06 -13.23 3.83
N THR A 57 -9.02 -13.74 2.60
CA THR A 57 -9.97 -13.39 1.55
C THR A 57 -10.99 -14.50 1.33
N ALA A 58 -12.14 -14.15 0.75
CA ALA A 58 -13.21 -15.10 0.44
C ALA A 58 -12.80 -16.15 -0.60
N GLU A 59 -11.82 -15.82 -1.45
CA GLU A 59 -11.29 -16.70 -2.50
C GLU A 59 -10.19 -17.66 -1.98
N GLY A 60 -10.01 -17.77 -0.66
CA GLY A 60 -8.98 -18.62 -0.05
C GLY A 60 -7.57 -18.04 -0.09
N GLY A 61 -7.42 -16.77 -0.46
CA GLY A 61 -6.14 -16.06 -0.46
C GLY A 61 -5.80 -15.47 0.91
N LEU A 62 -4.51 -15.22 1.10
CA LEU A 62 -3.99 -14.50 2.26
C LEU A 62 -3.18 -13.27 1.80
N GLY A 63 -3.43 -12.13 2.43
CA GLY A 63 -2.69 -10.90 2.21
C GLY A 63 -2.15 -10.34 3.53
N VAL A 64 -1.19 -9.42 3.44
CA VAL A 64 -0.61 -8.74 4.61
C VAL A 64 -0.56 -7.24 4.37
N LEU A 65 -1.01 -6.47 5.35
CA LEU A 65 -0.79 -5.04 5.44
C LEU A 65 0.33 -4.76 6.41
N ILE A 66 1.39 -4.14 5.90
CA ILE A 66 2.60 -3.80 6.64
C ILE A 66 2.65 -2.28 6.79
N PRO A 67 2.74 -1.74 8.01
CA PRO A 67 3.02 -0.32 8.19
C PRO A 67 4.48 -0.04 7.82
N VAL A 68 4.69 0.97 6.98
CA VAL A 68 6.00 1.31 6.41
C VAL A 68 6.41 2.71 6.85
N GLN A 69 7.70 2.92 7.09
CA GLN A 69 8.23 4.25 7.39
C GLN A 69 8.12 5.19 6.18
N GLU A 70 7.81 6.46 6.44
CA GLU A 70 7.59 7.48 5.39
C GLU A 70 8.74 7.58 4.38
N ARG A 71 10.00 7.46 4.84
CA ARG A 71 11.19 7.51 3.96
C ARG A 71 11.22 6.34 2.98
N LEU A 72 10.95 5.12 3.45
CA LEU A 72 10.88 3.92 2.61
C LEU A 72 9.68 4.03 1.66
N PHE A 73 8.53 4.46 2.19
CA PHE A 73 7.29 4.64 1.43
C PHE A 73 7.50 5.55 0.23
N ARG A 74 8.04 6.76 0.42
CA ARG A 74 8.26 7.72 -0.68
C ARG A 74 9.17 7.16 -1.77
N ARG A 75 10.27 6.51 -1.38
CA ARG A 75 11.22 5.93 -2.34
C ARG A 75 10.55 4.83 -3.16
N MET A 76 9.91 3.87 -2.50
CA MET A 76 9.26 2.74 -3.16
C MET A 76 8.04 3.18 -3.96
N TYR A 77 7.35 4.24 -3.55
CA TYR A 77 6.19 4.77 -4.27
C TYR A 77 6.61 5.40 -5.61
N THR A 78 7.72 6.14 -5.63
CA THR A 78 8.29 6.67 -6.88
C THR A 78 8.72 5.54 -7.80
N LEU A 79 9.39 4.52 -7.26
CA LEU A 79 9.76 3.31 -8.02
C LEU A 79 8.54 2.63 -8.62
N GLN A 80 7.49 2.40 -7.83
CA GLN A 80 6.24 1.81 -8.28
C GLN A 80 5.63 2.61 -9.44
N SER A 81 5.61 3.94 -9.34
CA SER A 81 5.05 4.78 -10.39
C SER A 81 5.83 4.67 -11.70
N ILE A 82 7.16 4.55 -11.65
CA ILE A 82 8.00 4.37 -12.84
C ILE A 82 7.80 2.96 -13.41
N MET A 83 7.83 1.93 -12.56
CA MET A 83 7.64 0.53 -12.98
C MET A 83 6.30 0.30 -13.66
N ILE A 84 5.21 0.91 -13.18
CA ILE A 84 3.89 0.82 -13.81
C ILE A 84 3.89 1.37 -15.24
N ASN A 85 4.63 2.46 -15.46
CA ASN A 85 4.68 3.13 -16.76
C ASN A 85 5.68 2.48 -17.74
N VAL A 86 6.79 1.94 -17.24
CA VAL A 86 7.89 1.43 -18.08
C VAL A 86 7.72 -0.05 -18.40
N LEU A 87 7.26 -0.85 -17.44
CA LEU A 87 7.16 -2.30 -17.62
C LEU A 87 5.86 -2.69 -18.31
N PRO A 88 5.88 -3.73 -19.17
CA PRO A 88 4.65 -4.30 -19.70
C PRO A 88 3.79 -4.87 -18.58
N GLN A 89 2.50 -4.56 -18.64
CA GLN A 89 1.49 -5.04 -17.71
C GLN A 89 0.68 -6.17 -18.34
N ASN A 90 0.30 -7.14 -17.51
CA ASN A 90 -0.51 -8.27 -17.96
C ASN A 90 -1.83 -7.77 -18.55
N ALA A 91 -2.15 -8.24 -19.76
CA ALA A 91 -3.33 -7.83 -20.52
C ALA A 91 -3.48 -6.31 -20.74
N GLY A 92 -2.39 -5.53 -20.63
CA GLY A 92 -2.42 -4.07 -20.78
C GLY A 92 -3.16 -3.34 -19.66
N LEU A 93 -3.45 -4.02 -18.54
CA LEU A 93 -4.16 -3.43 -17.41
C LEU A 93 -3.25 -2.48 -16.62
N ASN A 94 -3.83 -1.42 -16.05
CA ASN A 94 -3.10 -0.50 -15.19
C ASN A 94 -3.26 -0.89 -13.71
N PRO A 95 -2.22 -1.41 -13.02
CA PRO A 95 -2.31 -1.78 -11.62
C PRO A 95 -2.70 -0.60 -10.73
N ARG A 96 -2.25 0.62 -11.07
CA ARG A 96 -2.54 1.82 -10.29
C ARG A 96 -4.04 2.11 -10.24
N GLU A 97 -4.70 2.01 -11.39
CA GLU A 97 -6.14 2.28 -11.50
C GLU A 97 -6.95 1.15 -10.87
N PHE A 98 -6.53 -0.09 -11.06
CA PHE A 98 -7.15 -1.23 -10.38
C PHE A 98 -7.17 -1.06 -8.85
N ARG A 99 -6.11 -0.48 -8.25
CA ARG A 99 -6.03 -0.25 -6.80
C ARG A 99 -6.82 0.97 -6.30
N GLN A 100 -7.37 1.80 -7.18
CA GLN A 100 -8.19 2.93 -6.74
C GLN A 100 -9.51 2.41 -6.19
N ALA A 101 -9.76 2.67 -4.90
CA ALA A 101 -11.02 2.30 -4.28
C ALA A 101 -12.17 3.01 -5.01
N VAL A 102 -13.12 2.24 -5.51
CA VAL A 102 -14.39 2.78 -6.01
C VAL A 102 -15.11 3.36 -4.81
N HIS A 103 -15.54 4.61 -4.91
CA HIS A 103 -16.28 5.26 -3.84
C HIS A 103 -17.74 5.44 -4.27
N THR A 104 -18.64 4.67 -3.65
CA THR A 104 -20.08 4.95 -3.76
C THR A 104 -20.57 5.79 -2.58
N ARG A 105 -21.83 6.23 -2.67
CA ARG A 105 -22.55 6.95 -1.59
C ARG A 105 -22.48 6.24 -0.23
N SER A 106 -22.24 4.93 -0.21
CA SER A 106 -22.09 4.12 1.01
C SER A 106 -20.75 4.31 1.73
N THR A 107 -19.71 4.80 1.05
CA THR A 107 -18.35 4.97 1.57
C THR A 107 -18.02 6.40 2.04
N GLY A 108 -19.01 7.29 2.02
CA GLY A 108 -18.92 8.68 2.48
C GLY A 108 -19.67 9.63 1.54
N ARG A 109 -20.33 10.67 2.10
CA ARG A 109 -20.93 11.73 1.28
C ARG A 109 -19.79 12.54 0.61
N PRO A 110 -19.96 12.98 -0.64
CA PRO A 110 -19.15 14.06 -1.20
C PRO A 110 -19.69 15.40 -0.64
N ASP A 111 -19.56 15.65 0.66
CA ASP A 111 -19.78 17.00 1.18
C ASP A 111 -18.57 17.89 0.83
N ALA A 112 -18.81 19.17 0.59
CA ALA A 112 -17.81 20.13 0.11
C ALA A 112 -16.56 20.26 1.03
N TRP A 113 -16.67 19.85 2.30
CA TRP A 113 -15.56 19.77 3.26
C TRP A 113 -14.87 18.40 3.33
N CYS A 114 -15.43 17.37 2.69
CA CYS A 114 -14.71 16.15 2.34
C CYS A 114 -14.26 16.27 0.89
N THR A 115 -13.23 17.09 0.65
CA THR A 115 -12.50 16.98 -0.61
C THR A 115 -11.77 15.63 -0.56
N TRP A 116 -12.47 14.55 -0.95
CA TRP A 116 -11.93 13.20 -1.02
C TRP A 116 -10.84 13.15 -2.06
N LYS A 117 -9.64 13.62 -1.69
CA LYS A 117 -8.43 13.41 -2.46
C LYS A 117 -8.04 11.98 -2.15
N ALA A 118 -8.20 11.07 -3.11
CA ALA A 118 -7.68 9.72 -3.00
C ALA A 118 -6.23 9.80 -2.51
N LYS A 119 -6.01 9.51 -1.22
CA LYS A 119 -4.70 9.62 -0.62
C LYS A 119 -3.90 8.44 -1.15
N LYS A 120 -2.98 8.76 -2.06
CA LYS A 120 -2.04 7.84 -2.69
C LYS A 120 -1.04 7.34 -1.65
N ALA A 121 -1.50 6.49 -0.74
CA ALA A 121 -0.79 6.09 0.48
C ALA A 121 -0.59 4.57 0.57
N PHE A 122 -0.55 3.87 -0.58
CA PHE A 122 -0.33 2.43 -0.63
C PHE A 122 0.79 2.05 -1.60
N LEU A 123 1.60 1.10 -1.14
CA LEU A 123 2.55 0.36 -1.97
C LEU A 123 1.91 -0.98 -2.34
N ASP A 124 1.95 -1.30 -3.63
CA ASP A 124 1.50 -2.60 -4.14
C ASP A 124 2.69 -3.52 -4.32
N TYR A 125 2.85 -4.48 -3.41
CA TYR A 125 3.93 -5.47 -3.47
C TYR A 125 3.89 -6.31 -4.76
N ALA A 126 2.71 -6.52 -5.37
CA ALA A 126 2.63 -7.24 -6.64
C ALA A 126 3.31 -6.48 -7.80
N VAL A 127 3.46 -5.16 -7.66
CA VAL A 127 4.19 -4.33 -8.63
C VAL A 127 5.65 -4.20 -8.23
N ILE A 128 5.94 -3.72 -7.02
CA ILE A 128 7.33 -3.47 -6.59
C ILE A 128 8.14 -4.76 -6.43
N GLY A 129 7.48 -5.87 -6.11
CA GLY A 129 8.11 -7.20 -6.02
C GLY A 129 8.69 -7.65 -7.36
N ARG A 130 8.09 -7.27 -8.50
CA ARG A 130 8.63 -7.59 -9.84
C ARG A 130 10.05 -7.06 -10.05
N PHE A 131 10.49 -6.07 -9.26
CA PHE A 131 11.84 -5.53 -9.37
C PHE A 131 12.90 -6.62 -9.13
N SER A 132 12.65 -7.59 -8.23
CA SER A 132 13.58 -8.70 -7.99
C SER A 132 13.74 -9.62 -9.19
N ASP A 133 12.72 -9.69 -10.04
CA ASP A 133 12.66 -10.62 -11.17
C ASP A 133 13.23 -10.01 -12.46
N LEU A 134 13.54 -8.71 -12.45
CA LEU A 134 14.15 -8.02 -13.57
C LEU A 134 15.63 -8.38 -13.72
N ASP A 135 16.14 -8.29 -14.94
CA ASP A 135 17.56 -8.38 -15.20
C ASP A 135 18.32 -7.19 -14.59
N TYR A 136 19.61 -7.40 -14.31
CA TYR A 136 20.44 -6.38 -13.65
C TYR A 136 20.48 -5.05 -14.41
N VAL A 137 20.44 -5.07 -15.75
CA VAL A 137 20.47 -3.84 -16.56
C VAL A 137 19.18 -3.05 -16.32
N ALA A 138 18.00 -3.69 -16.41
CA ALA A 138 16.74 -3.03 -16.12
C ALA A 138 16.65 -2.53 -14.66
N GLN A 139 17.10 -3.33 -13.69
CA GLN A 139 17.15 -2.91 -12.29
C GLN A 139 17.98 -1.63 -12.11
N ARG A 140 19.16 -1.57 -12.75
CA ARG A 140 20.05 -0.40 -12.71
C ARG A 140 19.42 0.83 -13.33
N GLU A 141 18.79 0.71 -14.49
CA GLU A 141 18.11 1.84 -15.14
C GLU A 141 16.94 2.36 -14.31
N LEU A 142 16.11 1.48 -13.75
CA LEU A 142 14.99 1.88 -12.89
C LEU A 142 15.47 2.52 -11.57
N ALA A 143 16.50 1.95 -10.94
CA ALA A 143 17.09 2.52 -9.72
C ALA A 143 17.70 3.91 -10.00
N ARG A 144 18.33 4.09 -11.16
CA ARG A 144 18.88 5.37 -11.61
C ARG A 144 17.77 6.43 -11.76
N CYS A 145 16.61 6.07 -12.30
CA CYS A 145 15.48 6.99 -12.46
C CYS A 145 14.93 7.53 -11.13
N ILE A 146 15.08 6.79 -10.03
CA ILE A 146 14.72 7.27 -8.68
C ILE A 146 15.89 7.89 -7.90
N GLY A 147 17.08 7.95 -8.50
CA GLY A 147 18.29 8.48 -7.87
C GLY A 147 18.88 7.57 -6.79
N THR A 148 18.82 6.25 -6.98
CA THR A 148 19.37 5.26 -6.04
C THR A 148 20.11 4.13 -6.77
N VAL A 149 20.64 3.17 -6.02
CA VAL A 149 21.30 1.97 -6.56
C VAL A 149 20.44 0.73 -6.33
N PRO A 150 20.50 -0.30 -7.21
CA PRO A 150 19.66 -1.50 -7.12
C PRO A 150 19.75 -2.21 -5.76
N GLU A 151 20.93 -2.24 -5.16
CA GLU A 151 21.20 -2.91 -3.89
C GLU A 151 20.37 -2.30 -2.76
N VAL A 152 20.16 -0.99 -2.79
CA VAL A 152 19.32 -0.28 -1.80
C VAL A 152 17.84 -0.61 -1.99
N VAL A 153 17.39 -0.76 -3.24
CA VAL A 153 16.00 -1.15 -3.55
C VAL A 153 15.74 -2.59 -3.11
N LEU A 154 16.66 -3.51 -3.44
CA LEU A 154 16.59 -4.91 -3.03
C LEU A 154 16.63 -5.05 -1.51
N HIS A 155 17.48 -4.28 -0.83
CA HIS A 155 17.52 -4.24 0.62
C HIS A 155 16.16 -3.83 1.22
N ASN A 156 15.54 -2.76 0.71
CA ASN A 156 14.21 -2.33 1.14
C ASN A 156 13.13 -3.41 0.90
N LEU A 157 13.19 -4.12 -0.23
CA LEU A 157 12.26 -5.21 -0.53
C LEU A 157 12.45 -6.39 0.43
N LEU A 158 13.71 -6.73 0.74
CA LEU A 158 14.03 -7.76 1.72
C LEU A 158 13.55 -7.38 3.12
N GLU A 159 13.67 -6.12 3.53
CA GLU A 159 13.10 -5.64 4.80
C GLU A 159 11.58 -5.83 4.85
N LEU A 160 10.87 -5.53 3.75
CA LEU A 160 9.44 -5.77 3.64
C LEU A 160 9.10 -7.27 3.69
N GLN A 161 9.86 -8.14 3.01
CA GLN A 161 9.65 -9.59 3.07
C GLN A 161 9.94 -10.18 4.45
N ARG A 162 10.95 -9.67 5.16
CA ARG A 162 11.26 -10.09 6.52
C ARG A 162 10.08 -9.85 7.47
N SER A 163 9.33 -8.79 7.23
CA SER A 163 8.11 -8.49 7.99
C SER A 163 6.98 -9.51 7.79
N THR A 164 7.08 -10.42 6.82
CA THR A 164 6.06 -11.45 6.53
C THR A 164 6.52 -12.87 6.81
N LEU A 165 7.77 -13.08 7.26
CA LEU A 165 8.40 -14.42 7.44
C LEU A 165 7.72 -15.34 8.45
N PHE A 166 6.74 -14.86 9.21
CA PHE A 166 6.06 -15.62 10.24
C PHE A 166 4.81 -16.35 9.75
N LEU A 167 4.49 -16.23 8.46
CA LEU A 167 3.47 -16.97 7.73
C LEU A 167 4.06 -18.29 7.25
#